data_AF-A0A7C9RDW5-F1
#
_entry.id   AF-A0A7C9RDW5-F1
#
_cell.length_a   1.000
_cell.length_b   1.000
_cell.length_c   1.000
_cell.angle_alpha   90.00
_cell.angle_beta   90.00
_cell.angle_gamma   90.00
#
_symmetry.space_group_name_H-M   'P 1'
#
loop_
_entity.id
_entity.type
_entity.pdbx_description
1 polymer ?
#
loop_
_entity_poly.entity_id
_entity_poly.type
_entity_poly.pdbx_seq_one_letter_code
_entity_poly.pdbx_strand_id
1 'polypeptide(L)'
;MSEASSTAVDSHTNPLLAAWQTPFQTPPFADIRPEHFLPAFDKAFADHSAEIEAIKANPAEPTFENTVTALERAGKLLSKVSAVFYDLVGAHSNPELLKIESEVALKQARHWNPISMDAALFGRVSKLRDKAASLNLTGEQARLLERTWTGFHRSGAGLNEAAKARTAEINERLAHLSTDFSHHLLGDEQEWTMELGADDLAGLPDSFVAATKAAAEERGMPGKMVVTLSRSFVEPFLKASARRDLREKVYKAFTARGDNGNDNDNNAVILEVLKLREERAKILGYPSFAAYRLEDSMAKTPEAVRGLLERVWKPARARAMADRDALQALIAEEGGNFKLAAWDWRYYAEKLRQRRANFDDAAIKPYLALDNMIDAAFDVATRLFGVTFVERKDIPVWHPDVRVWEVKDARGNHKALFYGDYFARPSKRSGAWMTSLRDQQKLDGDVAPLVINVCNFSKGTDGQPSLLSPDDARTLFHEFGHGLHGMLSNVMYPSLSGTSVFTDFVELPSQLYEHWQERPEVLQKFARHYQTGEPLPEDLLKRFIAARKFNQGFATVEF
;
A
#
# COMPACT_ATOMS: atom_id res chain seq x y z
N MET A 1 14.80 -36.25 -29.02
CA MET A 1 15.74 -36.12 -27.89
C MET A 1 16.51 -34.83 -28.10
N SER A 2 16.18 -33.82 -27.31
CA SER A 2 16.91 -32.55 -27.21
C SER A 2 16.77 -32.18 -25.75
N GLU A 3 17.67 -32.71 -24.92
CA GLU A 3 17.80 -32.33 -23.52
C GLU A 3 18.19 -30.85 -23.47
N ALA A 4 17.24 -30.00 -23.08
CA ALA A 4 17.56 -28.68 -22.59
C ALA A 4 18.28 -28.86 -21.25
N SER A 5 19.60 -28.69 -21.28
CA SER A 5 20.46 -28.68 -20.10
C SER A 5 19.97 -27.59 -19.14
N SER A 6 19.40 -28.02 -18.02
CA SER A 6 19.21 -27.19 -16.83
C SER A 6 20.59 -26.80 -16.32
N THR A 7 21.03 -25.58 -16.63
CA THR A 7 22.19 -24.99 -15.99
C THR A 7 21.81 -24.71 -14.54
N ALA A 8 22.27 -25.56 -13.63
CA ALA A 8 22.26 -25.29 -12.21
C ALA A 8 22.98 -23.96 -11.96
N VAL A 9 22.23 -22.90 -11.66
CA VAL A 9 22.80 -21.61 -11.29
C VAL A 9 23.43 -21.78 -9.91
N ASP A 10 24.74 -21.59 -9.84
CA ASP A 10 25.52 -21.74 -8.62
C ASP A 10 25.05 -20.72 -7.56
N SER A 11 24.90 -21.16 -6.31
CA SER A 11 24.47 -20.30 -5.20
C SER A 11 25.47 -19.18 -4.89
N HIS A 12 26.69 -19.29 -5.42
CA HIS A 12 27.74 -18.28 -5.33
C HIS A 12 27.55 -17.06 -6.25
N THR A 13 26.69 -17.11 -7.27
CA THR A 13 26.51 -15.99 -8.23
C THR A 13 25.20 -15.23 -8.10
N ASN A 14 24.14 -15.81 -7.52
CA ASN A 14 22.85 -15.13 -7.39
C ASN A 14 22.69 -14.46 -6.00
N PRO A 15 22.64 -13.11 -5.91
CA PRO A 15 22.60 -12.39 -4.64
C PRO A 15 21.32 -12.64 -3.82
N LEU A 16 20.23 -13.09 -4.44
CA LEU A 16 18.98 -13.43 -3.74
C LEU A 16 19.11 -14.75 -2.95
N LEU A 17 19.94 -15.68 -3.46
CA LEU A 17 20.17 -17.00 -2.87
C LEU A 17 21.27 -16.99 -1.79
N ALA A 18 22.17 -16.01 -1.83
CA ALA A 18 23.25 -15.87 -0.85
C ALA A 18 22.78 -15.33 0.50
N ALA A 19 23.51 -15.64 1.57
CA ALA A 19 23.37 -14.97 2.86
C ALA A 19 23.86 -13.52 2.74
N TRP A 20 23.02 -12.55 3.09
CA TRP A 20 23.36 -11.13 2.95
C TRP A 20 24.31 -10.67 4.05
N GLN A 21 25.44 -10.08 3.65
CA GLN A 21 26.46 -9.53 4.55
C GLN A 21 26.35 -8.00 4.73
N THR A 22 25.33 -7.40 4.13
CA THR A 22 24.95 -6.00 4.29
C THR A 22 24.59 -5.70 5.75
N PRO A 23 24.69 -4.43 6.19
CA PRO A 23 24.27 -4.06 7.54
C PRO A 23 22.83 -4.50 7.83
N PHE A 24 22.60 -5.12 8.98
CA PHE A 24 21.30 -5.70 9.39
C PHE A 24 20.73 -6.80 8.47
N GLN A 25 21.57 -7.36 7.58
CA GLN A 25 21.20 -8.35 6.58
C GLN A 25 20.04 -7.85 5.70
N THR A 26 20.21 -6.66 5.13
CA THR A 26 19.26 -6.07 4.19
C THR A 26 19.50 -6.56 2.75
N PRO A 27 18.54 -6.46 1.83
CA PRO A 27 18.78 -6.85 0.45
C PRO A 27 19.91 -6.02 -0.17
N PRO A 28 20.90 -6.63 -0.85
CA PRO A 28 21.95 -5.91 -1.55
C PRO A 28 21.42 -5.35 -2.87
N PHE A 29 20.52 -4.36 -2.81
CA PHE A 29 19.76 -3.85 -3.97
C PHE A 29 20.64 -3.48 -5.18
N ALA A 30 21.86 -2.99 -4.96
CA ALA A 30 22.80 -2.64 -6.03
C ALA A 30 23.26 -3.86 -6.87
N ASP A 31 23.24 -5.06 -6.28
CA ASP A 31 23.68 -6.29 -6.94
C ASP A 31 22.50 -7.07 -7.56
N ILE A 32 21.26 -6.72 -7.21
CA ILE A 32 20.06 -7.43 -7.66
C ILE A 32 19.64 -6.91 -9.03
N ARG A 33 19.46 -7.83 -9.98
CA ARG A 33 19.06 -7.55 -11.36
C ARG A 33 17.86 -8.43 -11.74
N PRO A 34 17.05 -8.03 -12.75
CA PRO A 34 15.88 -8.79 -13.18
C PRO A 34 16.17 -10.27 -13.46
N GLU A 35 17.30 -10.60 -14.10
CA GLU A 35 17.69 -11.98 -14.43
C GLU A 35 17.92 -12.89 -13.20
N HIS A 36 18.08 -12.31 -12.01
CA HIS A 36 18.25 -13.08 -10.78
C HIS A 36 16.94 -13.67 -10.23
N PHE A 37 15.78 -13.10 -10.58
CA PHE A 37 14.52 -13.45 -9.93
C PHE A 37 13.99 -14.81 -10.33
N LEU A 38 13.86 -15.12 -11.62
CA LEU A 38 13.30 -16.41 -12.06
C LEU A 38 14.10 -17.62 -11.51
N PRO A 39 15.44 -17.66 -11.61
CA PRO A 39 16.22 -18.75 -10.99
C PRO A 39 16.07 -18.80 -9.47
N ALA A 40 15.98 -17.63 -8.80
CA ALA A 40 15.79 -17.59 -7.35
C ALA A 40 14.42 -18.11 -6.92
N PHE A 41 13.36 -17.75 -7.64
CA PHE A 41 12.01 -18.28 -7.43
C PHE A 41 11.94 -19.78 -7.67
N ASP A 42 12.52 -20.27 -8.77
CA ASP A 42 12.51 -21.71 -9.08
C ASP A 42 13.16 -22.53 -7.95
N LYS A 43 14.32 -22.09 -7.45
CA LYS A 43 14.95 -22.70 -6.27
C LYS A 43 14.07 -22.57 -5.03
N ALA A 44 13.53 -21.39 -4.77
CA ALA A 44 12.72 -21.14 -3.58
C ALA A 44 11.42 -21.98 -3.54
N PHE A 45 10.77 -22.17 -4.69
CA PHE A 45 9.61 -23.07 -4.80
C PHE A 45 9.99 -24.53 -4.59
N ALA A 46 11.13 -24.98 -5.14
CA ALA A 46 11.62 -26.33 -4.95
C ALA A 46 11.96 -26.61 -3.48
N ASP A 47 12.71 -25.71 -2.83
CA ASP A 47 13.08 -25.81 -1.41
C ASP A 47 11.82 -25.85 -0.53
N HIS A 48 10.89 -24.91 -0.74
CA HIS A 48 9.65 -24.85 0.03
C HIS A 48 8.78 -26.10 -0.18
N SER A 49 8.69 -26.62 -1.42
CA SER A 49 7.97 -27.87 -1.68
C SER A 49 8.56 -29.04 -0.89
N ALA A 50 9.89 -29.15 -0.85
CA ALA A 50 10.56 -30.20 -0.08
C ALA A 50 10.33 -30.08 1.43
N GLU A 51 10.33 -28.86 1.98
CA GLU A 51 9.99 -28.59 3.38
C GLU A 51 8.55 -29.01 3.70
N ILE A 52 7.60 -28.67 2.83
CA ILE A 52 6.18 -29.06 2.99
C ILE A 52 6.00 -30.58 2.90
N GLU A 53 6.66 -31.25 1.95
CA GLU A 53 6.61 -32.70 1.84
C GLU A 53 7.17 -33.38 3.09
N ALA A 54 8.25 -32.84 3.69
CA ALA A 54 8.80 -33.36 4.94
C ALA A 54 7.81 -33.25 6.12
N ILE A 55 7.06 -32.13 6.20
CA ILE A 55 6.01 -31.95 7.22
C ILE A 55 4.86 -32.92 6.98
N LYS A 56 4.41 -33.04 5.73
CA LYS A 56 3.31 -33.90 5.31
C LYS A 56 3.61 -35.38 5.59
N ALA A 57 4.81 -35.83 5.21
CA ALA A 57 5.23 -37.22 5.28
C ALA A 57 5.74 -37.65 6.67
N ASN A 58 5.77 -36.76 7.67
CA ASN A 58 6.24 -37.10 9.01
C ASN A 58 5.37 -38.22 9.64
N PRO A 59 5.92 -39.40 9.95
CA PRO A 59 5.13 -40.54 10.43
C PRO A 59 4.68 -40.39 11.90
N ALA A 60 5.28 -39.46 12.66
CA ALA A 60 4.88 -39.20 14.02
C ALA A 60 3.47 -38.58 14.08
N GLU A 61 2.74 -38.85 15.16
CA GLU A 61 1.46 -38.17 15.42
C GLU A 61 1.66 -36.64 15.39
N PRO A 62 0.71 -35.87 14.83
CA PRO A 62 0.83 -34.42 14.77
C PRO A 62 0.99 -33.80 16.16
N THR A 63 2.01 -32.97 16.32
CA THR A 63 2.18 -32.05 17.45
C THR A 63 2.17 -30.61 16.92
N PHE A 64 2.00 -29.65 17.82
CA PHE A 64 2.10 -28.24 17.44
C PHE A 64 3.44 -27.93 16.77
N GLU A 65 4.53 -28.50 17.28
CA GLU A 65 5.89 -28.29 16.82
C GLU A 65 6.14 -28.93 15.44
N ASN A 66 5.76 -30.20 15.27
CA ASN A 66 6.06 -30.93 14.03
C ASN A 66 5.12 -30.61 12.86
N THR A 67 4.06 -29.82 13.11
CA THR A 67 3.07 -29.45 12.11
C THR A 67 2.94 -27.93 12.02
N VAL A 68 2.38 -27.25 13.02
CA VAL A 68 2.07 -25.81 12.93
C VAL A 68 3.35 -24.96 12.97
N THR A 69 4.24 -25.22 13.92
CA THR A 69 5.53 -24.51 14.00
C THR A 69 6.44 -24.85 12.81
N ALA A 70 6.37 -26.10 12.32
CA ALA A 70 7.12 -26.49 11.13
C ALA A 70 6.63 -25.74 9.87
N LEU A 71 5.32 -25.53 9.73
CA LEU A 71 4.75 -24.70 8.67
C LEU A 71 5.21 -23.23 8.77
N GLU A 72 5.30 -22.67 9.97
CA GLU A 72 5.84 -21.30 10.16
C GLU A 72 7.32 -21.16 9.77
N ARG A 73 8.09 -22.25 9.84
CA ARG A 73 9.50 -22.27 9.44
C ARG A 73 9.71 -22.52 7.95
N ALA A 74 8.72 -23.08 7.26
CA ALA A 74 8.80 -23.40 5.86
C ALA A 74 8.74 -22.13 5.00
N GLY A 75 9.37 -22.16 3.83
CA GLY A 75 9.29 -21.11 2.83
C GLY A 75 10.14 -19.88 3.10
N LYS A 76 11.10 -19.91 4.04
CA LYS A 76 11.95 -18.74 4.36
C LYS A 76 12.62 -18.12 3.15
N LEU A 77 13.20 -18.94 2.26
CA LEU A 77 13.83 -18.45 1.04
C LEU A 77 12.78 -17.83 0.10
N LEU A 78 11.62 -18.46 -0.04
CA LEU A 78 10.53 -17.95 -0.86
C LEU A 78 10.02 -16.61 -0.35
N SER A 79 9.81 -16.44 0.96
CA SER A 79 9.42 -15.17 1.57
C SER A 79 10.47 -14.10 1.34
N LYS A 80 11.76 -14.42 1.52
CA LYS A 80 12.88 -13.51 1.28
C LYS A 80 12.94 -13.01 -0.17
N VAL A 81 12.84 -13.92 -1.15
CA VAL A 81 12.86 -13.56 -2.58
C VAL A 81 11.61 -12.78 -2.97
N SER A 82 10.44 -13.22 -2.52
CA SER A 82 9.15 -12.58 -2.81
C SER A 82 9.10 -11.15 -2.27
N ALA A 83 9.57 -10.93 -1.04
CA ALA A 83 9.53 -9.61 -0.41
C ALA A 83 10.33 -8.57 -1.22
N VAL A 84 11.53 -8.93 -1.67
CA VAL A 84 12.35 -8.05 -2.53
C VAL A 84 11.71 -7.85 -3.90
N PHE A 85 11.20 -8.92 -4.51
CA PHE A 85 10.61 -8.85 -5.84
C PHE A 85 9.38 -7.94 -5.87
N TYR A 86 8.42 -8.15 -4.96
CA TYR A 86 7.20 -7.37 -4.92
C TYR A 86 7.40 -5.95 -4.40
N ASP A 87 8.44 -5.70 -3.59
CA ASP A 87 8.87 -4.34 -3.27
C ASP A 87 9.32 -3.60 -4.54
N LEU A 88 10.21 -4.19 -5.35
CA LEU A 88 10.66 -3.58 -6.59
C LEU A 88 9.52 -3.42 -7.61
N VAL A 89 8.65 -4.42 -7.79
CA VAL A 89 7.49 -4.32 -8.68
C VAL A 89 6.55 -3.18 -8.27
N GLY A 90 6.34 -2.96 -6.96
CA GLY A 90 5.47 -1.88 -6.49
C GLY A 90 6.15 -0.51 -6.50
N ALA A 91 7.39 -0.43 -6.03
CA ALA A 91 8.10 0.81 -5.76
C ALA A 91 8.98 1.27 -6.92
N HIS A 92 9.58 0.36 -7.69
CA HIS A 92 10.59 0.69 -8.70
C HIS A 92 10.66 -0.35 -9.84
N SER A 93 9.55 -0.52 -10.54
CA SER A 93 9.42 -1.50 -11.60
C SER A 93 10.04 -1.05 -12.92
N ASN A 94 10.18 -2.01 -13.83
CA ASN A 94 10.59 -1.80 -15.22
C ASN A 94 9.96 -2.91 -16.10
N PRO A 95 10.02 -2.81 -17.45
CA PRO A 95 9.40 -3.80 -18.32
C PRO A 95 9.84 -5.25 -18.09
N GLU A 96 11.10 -5.46 -17.69
CA GLU A 96 11.63 -6.81 -17.40
C GLU A 96 11.02 -7.38 -16.11
N LEU A 97 10.93 -6.57 -15.04
CA LEU A 97 10.31 -6.96 -13.78
C LEU A 97 8.81 -7.23 -13.93
N LEU A 98 8.08 -6.41 -14.70
CA LEU A 98 6.66 -6.63 -14.97
C LEU A 98 6.45 -7.95 -15.74
N LYS A 99 7.28 -8.24 -16.75
CA LYS A 99 7.22 -9.53 -17.46
C LYS A 99 7.47 -10.71 -16.50
N ILE A 100 8.48 -10.59 -15.64
CA ILE A 100 8.78 -11.60 -14.62
C ILE A 100 7.59 -11.76 -13.66
N GLU A 101 6.89 -10.68 -13.31
CA GLU A 101 5.74 -10.73 -12.40
C GLU A 101 4.62 -11.61 -12.96
N SER A 102 4.30 -11.48 -14.25
CA SER A 102 3.30 -12.32 -14.91
C SER A 102 3.67 -13.80 -14.84
N GLU A 103 4.94 -14.14 -15.04
CA GLU A 103 5.44 -15.52 -14.95
C GLU A 103 5.44 -16.04 -13.50
N VAL A 104 5.89 -15.22 -12.55
CA VAL A 104 5.96 -15.55 -11.13
C VAL A 104 4.56 -15.69 -10.52
N ALA A 105 3.60 -14.84 -10.88
CA ALA A 105 2.22 -14.93 -10.38
C ALA A 105 1.58 -16.27 -10.73
N LEU A 106 1.80 -16.76 -11.96
CA LEU A 106 1.33 -18.08 -12.38
C LEU A 106 2.03 -19.21 -11.63
N LYS A 107 3.36 -19.17 -11.52
CA LYS A 107 4.15 -20.16 -10.76
C LYS A 107 3.72 -20.21 -9.29
N GLN A 108 3.48 -19.04 -8.68
CA GLN A 108 3.07 -18.91 -7.29
C GLN A 108 1.67 -19.50 -7.05
N ALA A 109 0.70 -19.25 -7.95
CA ALA A 109 -0.61 -19.88 -7.86
C ALA A 109 -0.52 -21.41 -7.93
N ARG A 110 0.26 -21.94 -8.90
CA ARG A 110 0.51 -23.38 -9.06
C ARG A 110 1.25 -24.00 -7.88
N HIS A 111 2.10 -23.23 -7.20
CA HIS A 111 2.82 -23.66 -6.01
C HIS A 111 1.89 -23.76 -4.79
N TRP A 112 1.07 -22.74 -4.54
CA TRP A 112 0.25 -22.68 -3.33
C TRP A 112 -1.04 -23.50 -3.40
N ASN A 113 -1.63 -23.68 -4.58
CA ASN A 113 -2.85 -24.48 -4.76
C ASN A 113 -2.74 -25.90 -4.16
N PRO A 114 -1.73 -26.73 -4.51
CA PRO A 114 -1.60 -28.07 -3.96
C PRO A 114 -1.31 -28.06 -2.45
N ILE A 115 -0.59 -27.06 -1.93
CA ILE A 115 -0.26 -26.96 -0.49
C ILE A 115 -1.51 -26.62 0.33
N SER A 116 -2.19 -25.53 -0.03
CA SER A 116 -3.34 -24.99 0.72
C SER A 116 -4.59 -25.88 0.65
N MET A 117 -4.67 -26.77 -0.35
CA MET A 117 -5.75 -27.75 -0.50
C MET A 117 -5.32 -29.19 -0.18
N ASP A 118 -4.11 -29.41 0.34
CA ASP A 118 -3.61 -30.75 0.66
C ASP A 118 -4.39 -31.37 1.83
N ALA A 119 -5.02 -32.52 1.57
CA ALA A 119 -5.85 -33.19 2.56
C ALA A 119 -5.05 -33.79 3.73
N ALA A 120 -3.80 -34.20 3.49
CA ALA A 120 -2.96 -34.79 4.53
C ALA A 120 -2.47 -33.71 5.51
N LEU A 121 -1.94 -32.59 5.00
CA LEU A 121 -1.58 -31.44 5.82
C LEU A 121 -2.77 -30.92 6.61
N PHE A 122 -3.92 -30.73 5.95
CA PHE A 122 -5.14 -30.29 6.63
C PHE A 122 -5.60 -31.28 7.69
N GLY A 123 -5.47 -32.60 7.44
CA GLY A 123 -5.74 -33.64 8.42
C GLY A 123 -4.85 -33.54 9.66
N ARG A 124 -3.55 -33.25 9.49
CA ARG A 124 -2.62 -33.02 10.62
C ARG A 124 -3.04 -31.80 11.45
N VAL A 125 -3.33 -30.67 10.81
CA VAL A 125 -3.77 -29.45 11.48
C VAL A 125 -5.13 -29.64 12.16
N SER A 126 -6.07 -30.33 11.53
CA SER A 126 -7.39 -30.61 12.08
C SER A 126 -7.33 -31.49 13.33
N LYS A 127 -6.49 -32.53 13.34
CA LYS A 127 -6.24 -33.36 14.54
C LYS A 127 -5.77 -32.53 15.75
N LEU A 128 -4.95 -31.49 15.52
CA LEU A 128 -4.51 -30.59 16.58
C LEU A 128 -5.64 -29.67 17.03
N ARG A 129 -6.39 -29.10 16.09
CA ARG A 129 -7.55 -28.24 16.37
C ARG A 129 -8.60 -28.95 17.22
N ASP A 130 -8.93 -30.20 16.87
CA ASP A 130 -9.94 -31.00 17.58
C ASP A 130 -9.55 -31.30 19.03
N LYS A 131 -8.24 -31.30 19.33
CA LYS A 131 -7.68 -31.55 20.66
C LYS A 131 -7.11 -30.28 21.30
N ALA A 132 -7.36 -29.09 20.75
CA ALA A 132 -6.69 -27.85 21.17
C ALA A 132 -6.79 -27.59 22.68
N ALA A 133 -7.93 -27.93 23.29
CA ALA A 133 -8.16 -27.78 24.73
C ALA A 133 -7.26 -28.67 25.61
N SER A 134 -6.72 -29.77 25.09
CA SER A 134 -5.82 -30.67 25.83
C SER A 134 -4.33 -30.46 25.53
N LEU A 135 -4.00 -29.57 24.57
CA LEU A 135 -2.61 -29.31 24.15
C LEU A 135 -1.88 -28.28 25.02
N ASN A 136 -2.54 -27.67 26.02
CA ASN A 136 -1.97 -26.63 26.89
C ASN A 136 -1.26 -25.50 26.12
N LEU A 137 -1.83 -25.09 24.99
CA LEU A 137 -1.25 -24.05 24.13
C LEU A 137 -1.25 -22.69 24.83
N THR A 138 -0.20 -21.91 24.60
CA THR A 138 -0.22 -20.48 24.91
C THR A 138 -1.28 -19.77 24.06
N GLY A 139 -1.69 -18.56 24.46
CA GLY A 139 -2.66 -17.78 23.69
C GLY A 139 -2.22 -17.53 22.23
N GLU A 140 -0.93 -17.27 22.02
CA GLU A 140 -0.37 -17.06 20.68
C GLU A 140 -0.37 -18.35 19.84
N GLN A 141 -0.02 -19.49 20.45
CA GLN A 141 -0.11 -20.80 19.78
C GLN A 141 -1.55 -21.18 19.42
N ALA A 142 -2.49 -20.94 20.33
CA ALA A 142 -3.91 -21.18 20.06
C ALA A 142 -4.41 -20.32 18.89
N ARG A 143 -4.02 -19.03 18.87
CA ARG A 143 -4.31 -18.14 17.74
C ARG A 143 -3.68 -18.63 16.44
N LEU A 144 -2.42 -19.04 16.46
CA LEU A 144 -1.75 -19.54 15.27
C LEU A 144 -2.41 -20.80 14.72
N LEU A 145 -2.77 -21.76 15.58
CA LEU A 145 -3.49 -22.97 15.18
C LEU A 145 -4.85 -22.62 14.55
N GLU A 146 -5.60 -21.69 15.14
CA GLU A 146 -6.87 -21.19 14.60
C GLU A 146 -6.68 -20.58 13.20
N ARG A 147 -5.67 -19.70 13.04
CA ARG A 147 -5.37 -19.05 11.75
C ARG A 147 -4.96 -20.07 10.68
N THR A 148 -4.07 -20.99 11.05
CA THR A 148 -3.59 -22.04 10.16
C THR A 148 -4.76 -22.91 9.68
N TRP A 149 -5.57 -23.42 10.61
CA TRP A 149 -6.74 -24.23 10.28
C TRP A 149 -7.73 -23.48 9.39
N THR A 150 -8.04 -22.22 9.76
CA THR A 150 -8.94 -21.35 9.00
C THR A 150 -8.44 -21.11 7.58
N GLY A 151 -7.12 -20.92 7.40
CA GLY A 151 -6.48 -20.77 6.09
C GLY A 151 -6.70 -21.98 5.18
N PHE A 152 -6.43 -23.19 5.66
CA PHE A 152 -6.70 -24.43 4.90
C PHE A 152 -8.18 -24.62 4.59
N HIS A 153 -9.05 -24.40 5.60
CA HIS A 153 -10.49 -24.56 5.42
C HIS A 153 -11.02 -23.64 4.32
N ARG A 154 -10.66 -22.35 4.39
CA ARG A 154 -11.09 -21.32 3.42
C ARG A 154 -10.41 -21.42 2.06
N SER A 155 -9.32 -22.17 1.95
CA SER A 155 -8.67 -22.50 0.67
C SER A 155 -9.31 -23.68 -0.03
N GLY A 156 -10.17 -24.44 0.65
CA GLY A 156 -10.87 -25.58 0.07
C GLY A 156 -10.20 -26.92 0.34
N ALA A 157 -9.39 -27.07 1.39
CA ALA A 157 -8.75 -28.34 1.72
C ALA A 157 -9.74 -29.50 1.95
N GLY A 158 -10.97 -29.19 2.38
CA GLY A 158 -12.06 -30.14 2.56
C GLY A 158 -12.93 -30.41 1.32
N LEU A 159 -12.62 -29.80 0.16
CA LEU A 159 -13.35 -30.04 -1.09
C LEU A 159 -13.05 -31.44 -1.66
N ASN A 160 -13.92 -31.93 -2.54
CA ASN A 160 -13.62 -33.11 -3.35
C ASN A 160 -12.64 -32.75 -4.49
N GLU A 161 -12.04 -33.77 -5.12
CA GLU A 161 -11.00 -33.57 -6.14
C GLU A 161 -11.45 -32.72 -7.34
N ALA A 162 -12.68 -32.88 -7.82
CA ALA A 162 -13.20 -32.08 -8.93
C ALA A 162 -13.34 -30.60 -8.55
N ALA A 163 -13.83 -30.31 -7.33
CA ALA A 163 -13.93 -28.96 -6.82
C ALA A 163 -12.55 -28.34 -6.55
N LYS A 164 -11.58 -29.10 -6.03
CA LYS A 164 -10.19 -28.64 -5.86
C LYS A 164 -9.56 -28.27 -7.19
N ALA A 165 -9.70 -29.12 -8.22
CA ALA A 165 -9.19 -28.84 -9.56
C ALA A 165 -9.77 -27.54 -10.12
N ARG A 166 -11.10 -27.35 -10.02
CA ARG A 166 -11.74 -26.12 -10.49
C ARG A 166 -11.30 -24.89 -9.69
N THR A 167 -11.19 -25.00 -8.36
CA THR A 167 -10.68 -23.91 -7.51
C THR A 167 -9.24 -23.53 -7.89
N ALA A 168 -8.39 -24.51 -8.21
CA ALA A 168 -7.01 -24.25 -8.66
C ALA A 168 -6.98 -23.45 -9.97
N GLU A 169 -7.76 -23.85 -10.98
CA GLU A 169 -7.90 -23.12 -12.25
C GLU A 169 -8.36 -21.68 -12.02
N ILE A 170 -9.37 -21.48 -11.14
CA ILE A 170 -9.87 -20.15 -10.80
C ILE A 170 -8.77 -19.31 -10.14
N ASN A 171 -8.02 -19.89 -9.19
CA ASN A 171 -6.95 -19.17 -8.50
C ASN A 171 -5.83 -18.75 -9.48
N GLU A 172 -5.43 -19.63 -10.40
CA GLU A 172 -4.44 -19.32 -11.44
C GLU A 172 -4.93 -18.17 -12.34
N ARG A 173 -6.19 -18.24 -12.81
CA ARG A 173 -6.74 -17.18 -13.66
C ARG A 173 -6.89 -15.85 -12.92
N LEU A 174 -7.34 -15.87 -11.65
CA LEU A 174 -7.42 -14.67 -10.82
C LEU A 174 -6.05 -14.04 -10.54
N ALA A 175 -4.99 -14.85 -10.38
CA ALA A 175 -3.63 -14.33 -10.21
C ALA A 175 -3.19 -13.56 -11.44
N HIS A 176 -3.34 -14.15 -12.64
CA HIS A 176 -3.03 -13.49 -13.91
C HIS A 176 -3.83 -12.20 -14.11
N LEU A 177 -5.16 -12.25 -13.95
CA LEU A 177 -6.03 -11.07 -14.10
C LEU A 177 -5.68 -9.95 -13.11
N SER A 178 -5.21 -10.28 -11.91
CA SER A 178 -4.80 -9.26 -10.91
C SER A 178 -3.49 -8.56 -11.31
N THR A 179 -2.56 -9.32 -11.90
CA THR A 179 -1.33 -8.77 -12.49
C THR A 179 -1.64 -7.89 -13.68
N ASP A 180 -2.45 -8.38 -14.64
CA ASP A 180 -2.86 -7.61 -15.83
C ASP A 180 -3.55 -6.30 -15.41
N PHE A 181 -4.49 -6.36 -14.46
CA PHE A 181 -5.18 -5.19 -13.95
C PHE A 181 -4.20 -4.11 -13.43
N SER A 182 -3.19 -4.54 -12.68
CA SER A 182 -2.20 -3.65 -12.09
C SER A 182 -1.25 -3.08 -13.15
N HIS A 183 -0.84 -3.88 -14.14
CA HIS A 183 -0.01 -3.45 -15.26
C HIS A 183 -0.72 -2.43 -16.13
N HIS A 184 -1.98 -2.69 -16.47
CA HIS A 184 -2.82 -1.77 -17.23
C HIS A 184 -2.94 -0.40 -16.54
N LEU A 185 -3.22 -0.37 -15.22
CA LEU A 185 -3.28 0.89 -14.48
C LEU A 185 -1.94 1.63 -14.47
N LEU A 186 -0.82 0.92 -14.29
CA LEU A 186 0.51 1.51 -14.37
C LEU A 186 0.82 2.03 -15.77
N GLY A 187 0.41 1.30 -16.82
CA GLY A 187 0.55 1.68 -18.22
C GLY A 187 -0.13 3.00 -18.52
N ASP A 188 -1.40 3.17 -18.12
CA ASP A 188 -2.11 4.43 -18.30
C ASP A 188 -1.45 5.61 -17.54
N GLU A 189 -0.90 5.35 -16.35
CA GLU A 189 -0.17 6.37 -15.58
C GLU A 189 1.18 6.74 -16.18
N GLN A 190 1.83 5.81 -16.88
CA GLN A 190 3.11 6.03 -17.58
C GLN A 190 2.90 6.76 -18.91
N GLU A 191 1.87 6.40 -19.68
CA GLU A 191 1.62 6.91 -21.02
C GLU A 191 0.99 8.31 -21.02
N TRP A 192 0.13 8.61 -20.03
CA TRP A 192 -0.60 9.86 -20.03
C TRP A 192 0.19 11.01 -19.42
N THR A 193 0.36 12.07 -20.20
CA THR A 193 0.77 13.38 -19.71
C THR A 193 -0.01 14.48 -20.41
N MET A 194 -0.13 15.64 -19.75
CA MET A 194 -0.63 16.86 -20.36
C MET A 194 0.43 17.95 -20.25
N GLU A 195 1.02 18.33 -21.38
CA GLU A 195 1.91 19.49 -21.46
C GLU A 195 1.13 20.78 -21.14
N LEU A 196 1.74 21.66 -20.35
CA LEU A 196 1.24 23.00 -20.04
C LEU A 196 2.10 24.05 -20.77
N GLY A 197 1.44 24.96 -21.48
CA GLY A 197 2.05 26.18 -22.01
C GLY A 197 2.07 27.32 -20.99
N ALA A 198 2.68 28.45 -21.37
CA ALA A 198 2.72 29.65 -20.53
C ALA A 198 1.31 30.19 -20.19
N ASP A 199 0.37 30.07 -21.13
CA ASP A 199 -1.01 30.56 -20.98
C ASP A 199 -1.92 29.59 -20.19
N ASP A 200 -1.40 28.43 -19.78
CA ASP A 200 -2.15 27.41 -19.05
C ASP A 200 -1.97 27.50 -17.52
N LEU A 201 -1.13 28.43 -17.05
CA LEU A 201 -0.69 28.51 -15.66
C LEU A 201 -1.63 29.28 -14.73
N ALA A 202 -2.72 29.84 -15.26
CA ALA A 202 -3.63 30.68 -14.49
C ALA A 202 -4.18 29.97 -13.24
N GLY A 203 -3.92 30.56 -12.06
CA GLY A 203 -4.35 30.05 -10.76
C GLY A 203 -3.46 28.96 -10.16
N LEU A 204 -2.49 28.42 -10.89
CA LEU A 204 -1.55 27.44 -10.36
C LEU A 204 -0.49 28.13 -9.50
N PRO A 205 -0.19 27.64 -8.29
CA PRO A 205 0.87 28.21 -7.47
C PRO A 205 2.25 27.84 -8.03
N ASP A 206 3.26 28.69 -7.80
CA ASP A 206 4.63 28.48 -8.29
C ASP A 206 5.20 27.11 -7.89
N SER A 207 4.89 26.64 -6.68
CA SER A 207 5.31 25.31 -6.23
C SER A 207 4.74 24.16 -7.07
N PHE A 208 3.52 24.32 -7.62
CA PHE A 208 2.93 23.34 -8.54
C PHE A 208 3.59 23.42 -9.91
N VAL A 209 3.87 24.64 -10.40
CA VAL A 209 4.59 24.86 -11.66
C VAL A 209 6.02 24.30 -11.61
N ALA A 210 6.69 24.39 -10.47
CA ALA A 210 7.99 23.73 -10.27
C ALA A 210 7.85 22.20 -10.35
N ALA A 211 6.85 21.62 -9.68
CA ALA A 211 6.61 20.18 -9.72
C ALA A 211 6.33 19.66 -11.15
N THR A 212 5.61 20.41 -11.99
CA THR A 212 5.34 19.99 -13.39
C THR A 212 6.61 19.93 -14.24
N LYS A 213 7.62 20.75 -13.93
CA LYS A 213 8.95 20.66 -14.57
C LYS A 213 9.72 19.44 -14.10
N ALA A 214 9.76 19.18 -12.78
CA ALA A 214 10.37 17.97 -12.23
C ALA A 214 9.80 16.69 -12.87
N ALA A 215 8.47 16.61 -12.96
CA ALA A 215 7.80 15.46 -13.56
C ALA A 215 8.13 15.28 -15.05
N ALA A 216 8.41 16.38 -15.77
CA ALA A 216 8.83 16.34 -17.16
C ALA A 216 10.28 15.85 -17.29
N GLU A 217 11.18 16.33 -16.43
CA GLU A 217 12.58 15.88 -16.38
C GLU A 217 12.69 14.38 -16.07
N GLU A 218 11.94 13.89 -15.09
CA GLU A 218 11.85 12.46 -14.75
C GLU A 218 11.35 11.59 -15.91
N ARG A 219 10.65 12.19 -16.87
CA ARG A 219 10.12 11.55 -18.08
C ARG A 219 10.97 11.78 -19.32
N GLY A 220 12.17 12.35 -19.17
CA GLY A 220 13.06 12.63 -20.30
C GLY A 220 12.54 13.74 -21.22
N MET A 221 11.72 14.65 -20.70
CA MET A 221 11.16 15.81 -21.39
C MET A 221 11.73 17.13 -20.85
N PRO A 222 13.06 17.36 -20.90
CA PRO A 222 13.68 18.54 -20.31
C PRO A 222 13.14 19.83 -20.92
N GLY A 223 12.93 20.85 -20.09
CA GLY A 223 12.40 22.15 -20.51
C GLY A 223 10.88 22.19 -20.76
N LYS A 224 10.16 21.08 -20.51
CA LYS A 224 8.70 21.02 -20.57
C LYS A 224 8.07 21.14 -19.18
N MET A 225 6.76 21.35 -19.15
CA MET A 225 5.93 21.31 -17.95
C MET A 225 4.80 20.31 -18.19
N VAL A 226 4.69 19.27 -17.36
CA VAL A 226 3.66 18.25 -17.54
C VAL A 226 2.83 18.01 -16.28
N VAL A 227 1.54 17.80 -16.48
CA VAL A 227 0.64 17.21 -15.47
C VAL A 227 0.54 15.71 -15.75
N THR A 228 0.55 14.90 -14.70
CA THR A 228 0.43 13.44 -14.78
C THR A 228 -0.88 12.98 -14.14
N LEU A 229 -1.16 11.68 -14.18
CA LEU A 229 -2.33 11.08 -13.52
C LEU A 229 -2.11 10.77 -12.03
N SER A 230 -0.95 11.10 -11.46
CA SER A 230 -0.74 10.90 -10.03
C SER A 230 -1.68 11.81 -9.22
N ARG A 231 -2.18 11.31 -8.09
CA ARG A 231 -3.16 12.03 -7.27
C ARG A 231 -2.64 13.38 -6.78
N SER A 232 -1.35 13.45 -6.45
CA SER A 232 -0.66 14.68 -6.01
C SER A 232 -0.48 15.71 -7.13
N PHE A 233 -0.74 15.37 -8.39
CA PHE A 233 -0.92 16.33 -9.48
C PHE A 233 -2.39 16.66 -9.72
N VAL A 234 -3.23 15.64 -9.84
CA VAL A 234 -4.64 15.79 -10.22
C VAL A 234 -5.41 16.61 -9.21
N GLU A 235 -5.32 16.31 -7.92
CA GLU A 235 -6.13 17.01 -6.93
C GLU A 235 -5.74 18.49 -6.78
N PRO A 236 -4.45 18.87 -6.65
CA PRO A 236 -4.08 20.28 -6.61
C PRO A 236 -4.42 21.02 -7.91
N PHE A 237 -4.28 20.37 -9.08
CA PHE A 237 -4.68 20.97 -10.35
C PHE A 237 -6.18 21.28 -10.40
N LEU A 238 -7.02 20.34 -9.96
CA LEU A 238 -8.47 20.50 -9.90
C LEU A 238 -8.92 21.51 -8.83
N LYS A 239 -8.12 21.74 -7.78
CA LYS A 239 -8.36 22.78 -6.77
C LYS A 239 -7.98 24.18 -7.25
N ALA A 240 -6.86 24.32 -7.99
CA ALA A 240 -6.23 25.62 -8.22
C ALA A 240 -6.36 26.18 -9.65
N SER A 241 -6.36 25.32 -10.68
CA SER A 241 -6.35 25.80 -12.07
C SER A 241 -7.60 26.62 -12.40
N ALA A 242 -7.44 27.85 -12.84
CA ALA A 242 -8.54 28.70 -13.31
C ALA A 242 -9.07 28.24 -14.68
N ARG A 243 -8.30 27.45 -15.42
CA ARG A 243 -8.65 26.92 -16.76
C ARG A 243 -9.58 25.73 -16.66
N ARG A 244 -10.89 25.99 -16.71
CA ARG A 244 -11.95 24.97 -16.63
C ARG A 244 -11.81 23.87 -17.68
N ASP A 245 -11.44 24.24 -18.90
CA ASP A 245 -11.19 23.32 -20.01
C ASP A 245 -10.07 22.32 -19.69
N LEU A 246 -9.00 22.79 -19.04
CA LEU A 246 -7.92 21.91 -18.61
C LEU A 246 -8.31 21.06 -17.40
N ARG A 247 -9.09 21.61 -16.44
CA ARG A 247 -9.63 20.80 -15.33
C ARG A 247 -10.47 19.64 -15.86
N GLU A 248 -11.31 19.89 -16.85
CA GLU A 248 -12.12 18.86 -17.51
C GLU A 248 -11.23 17.78 -18.16
N LYS A 249 -10.19 18.18 -18.89
CA LYS A 249 -9.24 17.26 -19.53
C LYS A 249 -8.52 16.37 -18.51
N VAL A 250 -8.00 16.95 -17.43
CA VAL A 250 -7.31 16.22 -16.35
C VAL A 250 -8.26 15.27 -15.63
N TYR A 251 -9.46 15.75 -15.26
CA TYR A 251 -10.45 14.92 -14.56
C TYR A 251 -10.85 13.70 -15.39
N LYS A 252 -11.21 13.91 -16.66
CA LYS A 252 -11.63 12.82 -17.56
C LYS A 252 -10.53 11.77 -17.71
N ALA A 253 -9.28 12.21 -17.90
CA ALA A 253 -8.16 11.29 -18.01
C ALA A 253 -7.93 10.50 -16.71
N PHE A 254 -8.00 11.16 -15.55
CA PHE A 254 -7.82 10.50 -14.26
C PHE A 254 -8.89 9.45 -13.94
N THR A 255 -10.15 9.73 -14.30
CA THR A 255 -11.26 8.79 -14.08
C THR A 255 -11.37 7.69 -15.12
N ALA A 256 -10.69 7.82 -16.26
CA ALA A 256 -10.70 6.84 -17.35
C ALA A 256 -9.53 5.84 -17.29
N ARG A 257 -8.70 5.87 -16.24
CA ARG A 257 -7.63 4.88 -16.06
C ARG A 257 -8.22 3.48 -15.95
N GLY A 258 -7.80 2.58 -16.83
CA GLY A 258 -8.37 1.25 -16.98
C GLY A 258 -9.76 1.21 -17.63
N ASP A 259 -10.26 2.33 -18.16
CA ASP A 259 -11.59 2.45 -18.80
C ASP A 259 -11.53 3.43 -19.99
N ASN A 260 -10.63 3.16 -20.93
CA ASN A 260 -10.33 4.04 -22.06
C ASN A 260 -10.30 3.30 -23.42
N GLY A 261 -10.60 2.00 -23.44
CA GLY A 261 -10.65 1.19 -24.67
C GLY A 261 -9.31 1.03 -25.40
N ASN A 262 -8.18 1.30 -24.73
CA ASN A 262 -6.84 1.01 -25.26
C ASN A 262 -6.34 -0.37 -24.77
N ASP A 263 -5.05 -0.65 -24.96
CA ASP A 263 -4.42 -1.91 -24.53
C ASP A 263 -4.35 -2.08 -22.99
N ASN A 264 -4.61 -1.01 -22.23
CA ASN A 264 -4.70 -0.96 -20.77
C ASN A 264 -6.16 -1.00 -20.27
N ASP A 265 -7.14 -1.37 -21.09
CA ASP A 265 -8.55 -1.44 -20.65
C ASP A 265 -8.77 -2.60 -19.66
N ASN A 266 -9.49 -2.31 -18.56
CA ASN A 266 -9.78 -3.25 -17.49
C ASN A 266 -11.24 -3.70 -17.42
N ASN A 267 -12.12 -3.28 -18.33
CA ASN A 267 -13.54 -3.63 -18.27
C ASN A 267 -13.75 -5.15 -18.36
N ALA A 268 -13.12 -5.81 -19.34
CA ALA A 268 -13.20 -7.26 -19.50
C ALA A 268 -12.57 -8.01 -18.32
N VAL A 269 -11.42 -7.51 -17.84
CA VAL A 269 -10.68 -8.06 -16.68
C VAL A 269 -11.57 -8.04 -15.43
N ILE A 270 -12.17 -6.90 -15.10
CA ILE A 270 -13.05 -6.75 -13.92
C ILE A 270 -14.24 -7.72 -14.01
N LEU A 271 -14.90 -7.80 -15.16
CA LEU A 271 -16.06 -8.69 -15.34
C LEU A 271 -15.69 -10.16 -15.11
N GLU A 272 -14.53 -10.59 -15.60
CA GLU A 272 -14.04 -11.95 -15.38
C GLU A 272 -13.67 -12.19 -13.92
N VAL A 273 -12.94 -11.27 -13.28
CA VAL A 273 -12.60 -11.33 -11.85
C VAL A 273 -13.85 -11.49 -10.99
N LEU A 274 -14.91 -10.72 -11.25
CA LEU A 274 -16.16 -10.80 -10.51
C LEU A 274 -16.86 -12.16 -10.68
N LYS A 275 -16.92 -12.69 -11.91
CA LYS A 275 -17.49 -14.02 -12.19
C LYS A 275 -16.72 -15.13 -11.47
N LEU A 276 -15.39 -15.12 -11.57
CA LEU A 276 -14.52 -16.12 -10.95
C LEU A 276 -14.56 -16.06 -9.42
N ARG A 277 -14.59 -14.86 -8.84
CA ARG A 277 -14.74 -14.67 -7.38
C ARG A 277 -16.06 -15.24 -6.87
N GLU A 278 -17.15 -14.98 -7.60
CA GLU A 278 -18.48 -15.51 -7.26
C GLU A 278 -18.56 -17.03 -7.41
N GLU A 279 -17.99 -17.58 -8.49
CA GLU A 279 -17.89 -19.03 -8.70
C GLU A 279 -17.10 -19.70 -7.57
N ARG A 280 -15.92 -19.17 -7.23
CA ARG A 280 -15.09 -19.69 -6.14
C ARG A 280 -15.82 -19.68 -4.81
N ALA A 281 -16.53 -18.60 -4.50
CA ALA A 281 -17.30 -18.51 -3.26
C ALA A 281 -18.37 -19.62 -3.18
N LYS A 282 -19.07 -19.89 -4.28
CA LYS A 282 -20.07 -20.96 -4.36
C LYS A 282 -19.47 -22.36 -4.21
N ILE A 283 -18.32 -22.62 -4.85
CA ILE A 283 -17.59 -23.89 -4.69
C ILE A 283 -17.23 -24.11 -3.21
N LEU A 284 -16.82 -23.05 -2.52
CA LEU A 284 -16.48 -23.08 -1.09
C LEU A 284 -17.71 -23.06 -0.16
N GLY A 285 -18.93 -23.07 -0.68
CA GLY A 285 -20.17 -23.14 0.09
C GLY A 285 -20.70 -21.79 0.60
N TYR A 286 -20.18 -20.66 0.11
CA TYR A 286 -20.63 -19.33 0.49
C TYR A 286 -21.70 -18.80 -0.48
N PRO A 287 -22.68 -18.01 0.01
CA PRO A 287 -23.76 -17.47 -0.82
C PRO A 287 -23.30 -16.33 -1.75
N SER A 288 -22.15 -15.72 -1.46
CA SER A 288 -21.54 -14.68 -2.29
C SER A 288 -20.06 -14.52 -1.95
N PHE A 289 -19.30 -13.89 -2.84
CA PHE A 289 -17.92 -13.52 -2.54
C PHE A 289 -17.78 -12.60 -1.32
N ALA A 290 -18.75 -11.70 -1.08
CA ALA A 290 -18.74 -10.82 0.09
C ALA A 290 -18.88 -11.61 1.41
N ALA A 291 -19.78 -12.59 1.45
CA ALA A 291 -19.92 -13.48 2.60
C ALA A 291 -18.63 -14.28 2.84
N TYR A 292 -18.03 -14.82 1.78
CA TYR A 292 -16.72 -15.47 1.87
C TYR A 292 -15.66 -14.53 2.44
N ARG A 293 -15.53 -13.31 1.92
CA ARG A 293 -14.48 -12.37 2.34
C ARG A 293 -14.67 -11.87 3.78
N LEU A 294 -15.92 -11.67 4.21
CA LEU A 294 -16.23 -11.06 5.51
C LEU A 294 -16.28 -12.06 6.68
N GLU A 295 -16.48 -13.36 6.45
CA GLU A 295 -16.42 -14.36 7.53
C GLU A 295 -15.12 -14.21 8.36
N ASP A 296 -14.01 -13.98 7.66
CA ASP A 296 -12.68 -13.79 8.23
C ASP A 296 -12.30 -12.31 8.41
N SER A 297 -13.25 -11.51 8.89
CA SER A 297 -13.09 -10.09 9.22
C SER A 297 -13.66 -9.79 10.61
N MET A 298 -13.50 -8.57 11.11
CA MET A 298 -14.17 -8.07 12.32
C MET A 298 -15.67 -7.86 12.09
N ALA A 299 -16.06 -7.43 10.89
CA ALA A 299 -17.45 -7.14 10.53
C ALA A 299 -18.30 -8.41 10.36
N LYS A 300 -17.68 -9.56 10.05
CA LYS A 300 -18.29 -10.90 9.91
C LYS A 300 -19.28 -11.10 8.77
N THR A 301 -20.19 -10.16 8.52
CA THR A 301 -21.26 -10.35 7.53
C THR A 301 -21.47 -9.13 6.61
N PRO A 302 -21.93 -9.35 5.36
CA PRO A 302 -22.29 -8.26 4.45
C PRO A 302 -23.34 -7.29 5.04
N GLU A 303 -24.27 -7.80 5.85
CA GLU A 303 -25.34 -7.01 6.46
C GLU A 303 -24.80 -6.04 7.50
N ALA A 304 -23.83 -6.47 8.32
CA ALA A 304 -23.17 -5.60 9.30
C ALA A 304 -22.43 -4.45 8.61
N VAL A 305 -21.70 -4.76 7.52
CA VAL A 305 -21.03 -3.76 6.69
C VAL A 305 -22.03 -2.80 6.07
N ARG A 306 -23.08 -3.30 5.41
CA ARG A 306 -24.13 -2.46 4.80
C ARG A 306 -24.81 -1.58 5.84
N GLY A 307 -25.09 -2.10 7.03
CA GLY A 307 -25.69 -1.36 8.13
C GLY A 307 -24.82 -0.21 8.61
N LEU A 308 -23.49 -0.41 8.71
CA LEU A 308 -22.55 0.66 9.03
C LEU A 308 -22.50 1.72 7.91
N LEU A 309 -22.31 1.28 6.66
CA LEU A 309 -22.20 2.17 5.51
C LEU A 309 -23.44 3.04 5.33
N GLU A 310 -24.65 2.47 5.45
CA GLU A 310 -25.90 3.23 5.33
C GLU A 310 -26.11 4.28 6.43
N ARG A 311 -25.61 4.02 7.65
CA ARG A 311 -25.68 5.01 8.75
C ARG A 311 -24.80 6.23 8.47
N VAL A 312 -23.67 6.04 7.79
CA VAL A 312 -22.74 7.11 7.42
C VAL A 312 -23.17 7.79 6.12
N TRP A 313 -23.57 7.00 5.12
CA TRP A 313 -23.96 7.45 3.78
C TRP A 313 -25.11 8.45 3.80
N LYS A 314 -26.19 8.17 4.54
CA LYS A 314 -27.39 9.01 4.54
C LYS A 314 -27.11 10.47 4.96
N PRO A 315 -26.50 10.74 6.14
CA PRO A 315 -26.17 12.12 6.52
C PRO A 315 -25.07 12.72 5.63
N ALA A 316 -24.07 11.95 5.22
CA ALA A 316 -23.00 12.44 4.35
C ALA A 316 -23.53 12.90 2.99
N ARG A 317 -24.40 12.11 2.35
CA ARG A 317 -25.07 12.46 1.09
C ARG A 317 -25.94 13.69 1.23
N ALA A 318 -26.71 13.82 2.31
CA ALA A 318 -27.51 15.02 2.55
C ALA A 318 -26.61 16.27 2.62
N ARG A 319 -25.46 16.16 3.30
CA ARG A 319 -24.48 17.25 3.35
C ARG A 319 -23.83 17.53 2.00
N ALA A 320 -23.42 16.49 1.26
CA ALA A 320 -22.84 16.65 -0.08
C ALA A 320 -23.81 17.34 -1.05
N MET A 321 -25.11 17.02 -0.99
CA MET A 321 -26.12 17.69 -1.81
C MET A 321 -26.28 19.19 -1.45
N ALA A 322 -26.24 19.53 -0.15
CA ALA A 322 -26.26 20.92 0.27
C ALA A 322 -24.98 21.68 -0.16
N ASP A 323 -23.82 21.01 -0.08
CA ASP A 323 -22.56 21.58 -0.54
C ASP A 323 -22.62 21.82 -2.07
N ARG A 324 -23.10 20.85 -2.88
CA ARG A 324 -23.34 20.99 -4.33
C ARG A 324 -24.15 22.25 -4.66
N ASP A 325 -25.25 22.48 -3.95
CA ASP A 325 -26.13 23.63 -4.20
C ASP A 325 -25.44 24.95 -3.87
N ALA A 326 -24.64 24.99 -2.81
CA ALA A 326 -23.80 26.14 -2.48
C ALA A 326 -22.72 26.39 -3.54
N LEU A 327 -22.10 25.34 -4.10
CA LEU A 327 -21.14 25.47 -5.20
C LEU A 327 -21.80 25.99 -6.48
N GLN A 328 -23.00 25.49 -6.81
CA GLN A 328 -23.76 25.97 -7.97
C GLN A 328 -24.18 27.44 -7.83
N ALA A 329 -24.59 27.87 -6.63
CA ALA A 329 -24.89 29.27 -6.35
C ALA A 329 -23.64 30.16 -6.49
N LEU A 330 -22.49 29.69 -6.01
CA LEU A 330 -21.21 30.38 -6.15
C LEU A 330 -20.80 30.56 -7.61
N ILE A 331 -21.02 29.55 -8.46
CA ILE A 331 -20.81 29.67 -9.92
C ILE A 331 -21.64 30.83 -10.49
N ALA A 332 -22.94 30.88 -10.17
CA ALA A 332 -23.85 31.90 -10.68
C ALA A 332 -23.51 33.31 -10.18
N GLU A 333 -23.13 33.43 -8.91
CA GLU A 333 -22.71 34.70 -8.29
C GLU A 333 -21.46 35.29 -8.98
N GLU A 334 -20.51 34.45 -9.38
CA GLU A 334 -19.31 34.86 -10.12
C GLU A 334 -19.57 35.10 -11.63
N GLY A 335 -20.83 35.05 -12.07
CA GLY A 335 -21.23 35.26 -13.47
C GLY A 335 -21.04 34.04 -14.36
N GLY A 336 -20.74 32.87 -13.79
CA GLY A 336 -20.65 31.61 -14.53
C GLY A 336 -22.02 31.15 -15.03
N ASN A 337 -22.13 30.86 -16.32
CA ASN A 337 -23.35 30.37 -16.96
C ASN A 337 -23.26 28.88 -17.33
N PHE A 338 -22.84 28.04 -16.38
CA PHE A 338 -22.76 26.60 -16.58
C PHE A 338 -23.20 25.82 -15.34
N LYS A 339 -23.62 24.58 -15.57
CA LYS A 339 -23.95 23.63 -14.50
C LYS A 339 -22.66 23.07 -13.90
N LEU A 340 -22.59 23.02 -12.57
CA LEU A 340 -21.51 22.38 -11.83
C LEU A 340 -21.29 20.95 -12.36
N ALA A 341 -20.07 20.66 -12.82
CA ALA A 341 -19.61 19.33 -13.21
C ALA A 341 -18.60 18.77 -12.19
N ALA A 342 -18.24 17.49 -12.33
CA ALA A 342 -17.33 16.85 -11.37
C ALA A 342 -15.93 17.51 -11.34
N TRP A 343 -15.41 17.95 -12.48
CA TRP A 343 -14.16 18.70 -12.60
C TRP A 343 -14.23 20.15 -12.09
N ASP A 344 -15.42 20.63 -11.72
CA ASP A 344 -15.61 21.94 -11.09
C ASP A 344 -15.67 21.83 -9.56
N TRP A 345 -15.95 20.63 -9.01
CA TRP A 345 -16.21 20.46 -7.58
C TRP A 345 -15.07 20.98 -6.70
N ARG A 346 -13.86 20.47 -6.90
CA ARG A 346 -12.70 20.80 -6.05
C ARG A 346 -12.35 22.30 -6.14
N TYR A 347 -12.43 22.90 -7.32
CA TYR A 347 -12.18 24.32 -7.54
C TYR A 347 -13.17 25.23 -6.79
N TYR A 348 -14.47 24.97 -6.93
CA TYR A 348 -15.48 25.78 -6.24
C TYR A 348 -15.56 25.47 -4.75
N ALA A 349 -15.28 24.23 -4.34
CA ALA A 349 -15.17 23.86 -2.93
C ALA A 349 -14.05 24.66 -2.26
N GLU A 350 -12.90 24.83 -2.93
CA GLU A 350 -11.79 25.65 -2.44
C GLU A 350 -12.22 27.11 -2.23
N LYS A 351 -12.85 27.72 -3.25
CA LYS A 351 -13.36 29.09 -3.15
C LYS A 351 -14.38 29.25 -2.03
N LEU A 352 -15.30 28.30 -1.89
CA LEU A 352 -16.32 28.35 -0.84
C LEU A 352 -15.70 28.17 0.55
N ARG A 353 -14.64 27.36 0.68
CA ARG A 353 -13.86 27.22 1.91
C ARG A 353 -13.20 28.54 2.28
N GLN A 354 -12.55 29.20 1.33
CA GLN A 354 -11.95 30.51 1.53
C GLN A 354 -12.99 31.54 2.02
N ARG A 355 -14.18 31.59 1.39
CA ARG A 355 -15.26 32.51 1.82
C ARG A 355 -15.80 32.23 3.22
N ARG A 356 -15.98 30.95 3.57
CA ARG A 356 -16.64 30.56 4.84
C ARG A 356 -15.70 30.41 6.03
N ALA A 357 -14.46 30.01 5.78
CA ALA A 357 -13.46 29.71 6.82
C ALA A 357 -12.27 30.68 6.80
N ASN A 358 -12.21 31.61 5.84
CA ASN A 358 -11.08 32.52 5.65
C ASN A 358 -9.73 31.77 5.62
N PHE A 359 -9.73 30.60 4.98
CA PHE A 359 -8.62 29.66 4.95
C PHE A 359 -8.39 29.12 3.54
N ASP A 360 -7.11 29.08 3.16
CA ASP A 360 -6.58 28.56 1.90
C ASP A 360 -5.52 27.50 2.22
N ASP A 361 -5.62 26.29 1.65
CA ASP A 361 -4.60 25.25 1.82
C ASP A 361 -3.23 25.73 1.32
N ALA A 362 -3.20 26.62 0.32
CA ALA A 362 -1.97 27.20 -0.18
C ALA A 362 -1.25 28.04 0.88
N ALA A 363 -1.97 28.58 1.88
CA ALA A 363 -1.37 29.38 2.95
C ALA A 363 -0.59 28.53 3.97
N ILE A 364 -1.00 27.27 4.22
CA ILE A 364 -0.31 26.39 5.16
C ILE A 364 0.80 25.56 4.49
N LYS A 365 0.69 25.28 3.19
CA LYS A 365 1.66 24.45 2.45
C LYS A 365 3.13 24.86 2.62
N PRO A 366 3.51 26.16 2.63
CA PRO A 366 4.88 26.59 2.90
C PRO A 366 5.45 26.17 4.27
N TYR A 367 4.59 25.77 5.21
CA TYR A 367 4.99 25.32 6.55
C TYR A 367 5.11 23.79 6.66
N LEU A 368 4.66 23.05 5.64
CA LEU A 368 4.59 21.59 5.64
C LEU A 368 5.69 20.99 4.77
N ALA A 369 6.94 21.36 5.02
CA ALA A 369 8.10 20.72 4.38
C ALA A 369 8.18 19.24 4.81
N LEU A 370 8.44 18.35 3.86
CA LEU A 370 8.48 16.89 4.07
C LEU A 370 9.37 16.50 5.25
N ASP A 371 10.60 17.01 5.31
CA ASP A 371 11.55 16.69 6.38
C ASP A 371 11.00 17.05 7.77
N ASN A 372 10.40 18.23 7.90
CA ASN A 372 9.79 18.65 9.15
C ASN A 372 8.60 17.76 9.54
N MET A 373 7.84 17.26 8.56
CA MET A 373 6.69 16.37 8.82
C MET A 373 7.12 14.94 9.15
N ILE A 374 8.23 14.46 8.59
CA ILE A 374 8.90 13.22 9.04
C ILE A 374 9.34 13.37 10.49
N ASP A 375 10.02 14.47 10.82
CA ASP A 375 10.46 14.76 12.20
C ASP A 375 9.27 14.86 13.16
N ALA A 376 8.15 15.44 12.71
CA ALA A 376 6.92 15.51 13.48
C ALA A 376 6.36 14.13 13.81
N ALA A 377 6.29 13.25 12.82
CA ALA A 377 5.84 11.87 13.01
C ALA A 377 6.80 11.11 13.96
N PHE A 378 8.11 11.28 13.79
CA PHE A 378 9.10 10.65 14.67
C PHE A 378 9.06 11.16 16.11
N ASP A 379 8.86 12.46 16.33
CA ASP A 379 8.69 13.04 17.67
C ASP A 379 7.47 12.49 18.39
N VAL A 380 6.34 12.38 17.67
CA VAL A 380 5.12 11.77 18.22
C VAL A 380 5.39 10.32 18.61
N ALA A 381 6.04 9.53 17.76
CA ALA A 381 6.41 8.14 18.08
C ALA A 381 7.37 8.05 19.26
N THR A 382 8.34 8.97 19.35
CA THR A 382 9.27 9.05 20.47
C THR A 382 8.53 9.31 21.78
N ARG A 383 7.58 10.26 21.78
CA ARG A 383 6.81 10.62 22.98
C ARG A 383 5.83 9.54 23.41
N LEU A 384 5.19 8.85 22.46
CA LEU A 384 4.18 7.83 22.77
C LEU A 384 4.80 6.46 23.09
N PHE A 385 5.86 6.08 22.39
CA PHE A 385 6.39 4.71 22.40
C PHE A 385 7.85 4.62 22.82
N GLY A 386 8.53 5.74 23.05
CA GLY A 386 9.92 5.78 23.51
C GLY A 386 10.95 5.34 22.46
N VAL A 387 10.55 5.23 21.19
CA VAL A 387 11.47 4.87 20.09
C VAL A 387 12.21 6.08 19.54
N THR A 388 13.42 5.90 19.04
CA THR A 388 14.22 6.96 18.41
C THR A 388 14.70 6.54 17.02
N PHE A 389 14.99 7.52 16.17
CA PHE A 389 15.27 7.30 14.75
C PHE A 389 16.64 7.89 14.41
N VAL A 390 17.53 7.07 13.83
CA VAL A 390 18.86 7.49 13.40
C VAL A 390 18.97 7.22 11.92
N GLU A 391 19.09 8.28 11.10
CA GLU A 391 19.22 8.12 9.65
C GLU A 391 20.53 7.39 9.30
N ARG A 392 20.44 6.44 8.39
CA ARG A 392 21.54 5.58 7.94
C ARG A 392 21.71 5.71 6.43
N LYS A 393 22.92 6.06 6.02
CA LYS A 393 23.30 6.23 4.60
C LYS A 393 24.11 5.07 4.04
N ASP A 394 24.46 4.10 4.90
CA ASP A 394 25.22 2.90 4.57
C ASP A 394 24.32 1.69 4.26
N ILE A 395 23.00 1.83 4.38
CA ILE A 395 22.04 0.78 4.04
C ILE A 395 21.74 0.82 2.54
N PRO A 396 21.85 -0.32 1.83
CA PRO A 396 21.45 -0.40 0.42
C PRO A 396 19.98 -0.04 0.20
N VAL A 397 19.70 0.66 -0.90
CA VAL A 397 18.35 1.09 -1.31
C VAL A 397 18.12 0.80 -2.79
N TRP A 398 16.86 0.63 -3.19
CA TRP A 398 16.48 0.41 -4.60
C TRP A 398 16.44 1.68 -5.43
N HIS A 399 16.35 2.85 -4.79
CA HIS A 399 16.26 4.14 -5.46
C HIS A 399 16.96 5.22 -4.61
N PRO A 400 17.69 6.18 -5.22
CA PRO A 400 18.48 7.17 -4.49
C PRO A 400 17.69 8.11 -3.58
N ASP A 401 16.39 8.28 -3.84
CA ASP A 401 15.51 9.09 -2.98
C ASP A 401 15.00 8.34 -1.73
N VAL A 402 15.25 7.03 -1.62
CA VAL A 402 14.84 6.26 -0.45
C VAL A 402 15.74 6.62 0.72
N ARG A 403 15.12 6.95 1.85
CA ARG A 403 15.83 7.23 3.10
C ARG A 403 15.61 6.10 4.08
N VAL A 404 16.62 5.81 4.88
CA VAL A 404 16.59 4.68 5.83
C VAL A 404 16.91 5.19 7.23
N TRP A 405 16.13 4.75 8.22
CA TRP A 405 16.37 5.03 9.63
C TRP A 405 16.51 3.72 10.40
N GLU A 406 17.55 3.66 11.24
CA GLU A 406 17.61 2.70 12.33
C GLU A 406 16.68 3.18 13.44
N VAL A 407 15.73 2.32 13.80
CA VAL A 407 14.81 2.58 14.91
C VAL A 407 15.34 1.89 16.14
N LYS A 408 15.47 2.63 17.24
CA LYS A 408 15.95 2.13 18.53
C LYS A 408 14.86 2.20 19.58
N ASP A 409 14.84 1.22 20.48
CA ASP A 409 13.94 1.23 21.64
C ASP A 409 14.38 2.26 22.69
N ALA A 410 13.60 2.40 23.77
CA ALA A 410 13.88 3.34 24.85
C ALA A 410 15.20 3.05 25.61
N ARG A 411 15.80 1.88 25.42
CA ARG A 411 17.10 1.48 25.99
C ARG A 411 18.26 1.69 25.01
N GLY A 412 17.97 2.14 23.79
CA GLY A 412 18.95 2.35 22.73
C GLY A 412 19.28 1.09 21.92
N ASN A 413 18.55 -0.01 22.10
CA ASN A 413 18.76 -1.24 21.32
C ASN A 413 18.10 -1.12 19.95
N HIS A 414 18.70 -1.76 18.94
CA HIS A 414 18.10 -1.88 17.62
C HIS A 414 16.72 -2.56 17.70
N LYS A 415 15.70 -1.90 17.15
CA LYS A 415 14.31 -2.38 17.13
C LYS A 415 13.83 -2.71 15.72
N ALA A 416 14.16 -1.89 14.73
CA ALA A 416 13.79 -2.09 13.32
C ALA A 416 14.68 -1.27 12.38
N LEU A 417 14.60 -1.55 11.08
CA LEU A 417 14.92 -0.54 10.05
C LEU A 417 13.62 -0.03 9.41
N PHE A 418 13.58 1.26 9.15
CA PHE A 418 12.48 1.95 8.49
C PHE A 418 12.96 2.58 7.18
N TYR A 419 12.33 2.24 6.05
CA TYR A 419 12.58 2.82 4.74
C TYR A 419 11.43 3.76 4.38
N GLY A 420 11.75 4.99 3.99
CA GLY A 420 10.80 5.97 3.47
C GLY A 420 11.06 6.28 2.00
N ASP A 421 10.10 5.95 1.13
CA ASP A 421 10.14 6.21 -0.31
C ASP A 421 8.99 7.13 -0.73
N TYR A 422 9.22 8.44 -0.66
CA TYR A 422 8.13 9.41 -0.59
C TYR A 422 7.62 9.95 -1.93
N PHE A 423 8.42 9.89 -3.00
CA PHE A 423 8.13 10.66 -4.22
C PHE A 423 7.49 9.83 -5.33
N ALA A 424 6.54 10.44 -6.04
CA ALA A 424 5.96 9.86 -7.25
C ALA A 424 7.01 9.75 -8.36
N ARG A 425 6.97 8.68 -9.16
CA ARG A 425 7.82 8.47 -10.34
C ARG A 425 7.19 7.46 -11.29
N PRO A 426 7.53 7.45 -12.60
CA PRO A 426 6.93 6.54 -13.58
C PRO A 426 7.05 5.04 -13.25
N SER A 427 8.12 4.64 -12.55
CA SER A 427 8.36 3.24 -12.18
C SER A 427 7.56 2.76 -10.97
N LYS A 428 6.81 3.64 -10.31
CA LYS A 428 6.15 3.37 -9.02
C LYS A 428 4.64 3.39 -9.23
N ARG A 429 3.92 2.41 -8.67
CA ARG A 429 2.45 2.44 -8.67
C ARG A 429 1.91 3.60 -7.84
N SER A 430 0.79 4.18 -8.25
CA SER A 430 0.12 5.24 -7.49
C SER A 430 -0.43 4.78 -6.13
N GLY A 431 -0.70 5.75 -5.26
CA GLY A 431 -1.22 5.55 -3.90
C GLY A 431 -0.15 5.72 -2.81
N ALA A 432 -0.42 5.19 -1.64
CA ALA A 432 0.53 5.08 -0.55
C ALA A 432 0.30 3.74 0.15
N TRP A 433 1.35 3.14 0.68
CA TRP A 433 1.25 1.86 1.38
C TRP A 433 2.43 1.60 2.32
N MET A 434 2.22 0.64 3.21
CA MET A 434 3.24 0.01 4.04
C MET A 434 3.48 -1.43 3.58
N THR A 435 4.73 -1.89 3.62
CA THR A 435 5.09 -3.30 3.47
C THR A 435 6.34 -3.64 4.30
N SER A 436 6.76 -4.91 4.29
CA SER A 436 7.95 -5.39 4.98
C SER A 436 8.85 -6.19 4.04
N LEU A 437 10.16 -5.98 4.10
CA LEU A 437 11.16 -6.89 3.49
C LEU A 437 11.43 -8.11 4.38
N ARG A 438 11.19 -7.96 5.68
CA ARG A 438 11.35 -8.98 6.71
C ARG A 438 10.46 -8.62 7.89
N ASP A 439 9.65 -9.57 8.35
CA ASP A 439 8.77 -9.37 9.50
C ASP A 439 9.49 -9.65 10.83
N GLN A 440 8.94 -9.10 11.91
CA GLN A 440 9.43 -9.35 13.27
C GLN A 440 9.03 -10.75 13.71
N GLN A 441 9.93 -11.49 14.37
CA GLN A 441 9.57 -12.76 15.01
C GLN A 441 10.57 -13.13 16.11
N LYS A 442 10.26 -14.18 16.88
CA LYS A 442 11.18 -14.79 17.86
C LYS A 442 11.39 -16.30 17.68
N LEU A 443 10.70 -16.92 16.72
CA LEU A 443 10.68 -18.38 16.55
C LEU A 443 12.06 -18.98 16.36
N ASP A 444 12.93 -18.29 15.62
CA ASP A 444 14.31 -18.71 15.36
C ASP A 444 15.33 -17.67 15.84
N GLY A 445 15.00 -16.99 16.94
CA GLY A 445 15.77 -15.89 17.51
C GLY A 445 15.09 -14.54 17.30
N ASP A 446 15.60 -13.51 17.99
CA ASP A 446 15.05 -12.15 17.91
C ASP A 446 15.36 -11.53 16.54
N VAL A 447 14.38 -11.57 15.63
CA VAL A 447 14.47 -10.98 14.28
C VAL A 447 13.79 -9.61 14.29
N ALA A 448 14.56 -8.57 13.98
CA ALA A 448 14.04 -7.22 13.80
C ALA A 448 13.44 -7.01 12.39
N PRO A 449 12.29 -6.32 12.28
CA PRO A 449 11.62 -6.10 11.01
C PRO A 449 12.34 -5.04 10.15
N LEU A 450 12.15 -5.16 8.84
CA LEU A 450 12.58 -4.21 7.83
C LEU A 450 11.31 -3.63 7.19
N VAL A 451 10.86 -2.47 7.65
CA VAL A 451 9.57 -1.88 7.31
C VAL A 451 9.73 -0.76 6.28
N ILE A 452 8.83 -0.72 5.30
CA ILE A 452 8.84 0.27 4.23
C ILE A 452 7.53 1.04 4.24
N ASN A 453 7.61 2.37 4.16
CA ASN A 453 6.50 3.20 3.70
C ASN A 453 6.81 3.78 2.32
N VAL A 454 5.86 3.65 1.41
CA VAL A 454 5.90 4.25 0.08
C VAL A 454 4.78 5.27 -0.05
N CYS A 455 5.13 6.48 -0.49
CA CYS A 455 4.20 7.53 -0.87
C CYS A 455 4.45 7.99 -2.31
N ASN A 456 3.57 8.85 -2.81
CA ASN A 456 3.61 9.42 -4.16
C ASN A 456 3.53 10.96 -4.14
N PHE A 457 4.25 11.60 -3.23
CA PHE A 457 4.31 13.06 -3.13
C PHE A 457 5.04 13.68 -4.32
N SER A 458 4.68 14.92 -4.66
CA SER A 458 5.43 15.68 -5.67
C SER A 458 6.82 16.05 -5.14
N LYS A 459 7.84 15.81 -5.96
CA LYS A 459 9.23 16.18 -5.65
C LYS A 459 9.46 17.66 -5.93
N GLY A 460 10.19 18.36 -5.05
CA GLY A 460 10.66 19.73 -5.30
C GLY A 460 11.76 19.78 -6.38
N THR A 461 11.99 20.96 -6.98
CA THR A 461 13.10 21.21 -7.93
C THR A 461 14.24 21.99 -7.27
N ASP A 462 15.43 21.96 -7.88
CA ASP A 462 16.52 22.92 -7.63
C ASP A 462 16.97 23.04 -6.16
N GLY A 463 16.97 21.92 -5.43
CA GLY A 463 17.34 21.89 -4.01
C GLY A 463 16.31 22.53 -3.07
N GLN A 464 15.13 22.92 -3.56
CA GLN A 464 14.01 23.35 -2.72
C GLN A 464 13.41 22.16 -1.97
N PRO A 465 12.91 22.37 -0.74
CA PRO A 465 12.25 21.32 0.01
C PRO A 465 10.94 20.90 -0.66
N SER A 466 10.63 19.61 -0.60
CA SER A 466 9.34 19.09 -1.03
C SER A 466 8.25 19.54 -0.05
N LEU A 467 7.31 20.36 -0.54
CA LEU A 467 6.21 20.90 0.27
C LEU A 467 4.95 20.03 0.12
N LEU A 468 4.45 19.53 1.26
CA LEU A 468 3.28 18.66 1.32
C LEU A 468 1.99 19.48 1.37
N SER A 469 0.94 18.99 0.70
CA SER A 469 -0.40 19.43 1.03
C SER A 469 -0.80 18.92 2.44
N PRO A 470 -1.84 19.48 3.08
CA PRO A 470 -2.36 18.91 4.32
C PRO A 470 -2.79 17.45 4.20
N ASP A 471 -3.30 17.05 3.03
CA ASP A 471 -3.68 15.65 2.77
C ASP A 471 -2.44 14.75 2.63
N ASP A 472 -1.40 15.19 1.92
CA ASP A 472 -0.13 14.44 1.83
C ASP A 472 0.57 14.31 3.19
N ALA A 473 0.54 15.36 4.02
CA ALA A 473 1.06 15.32 5.39
C ALA A 473 0.27 14.34 6.26
N ARG A 474 -1.05 14.26 6.08
CA ARG A 474 -1.89 13.24 6.74
C ARG A 474 -1.56 11.83 6.24
N THR A 475 -1.37 11.64 4.94
CA THR A 475 -0.93 10.36 4.35
C THR A 475 0.41 9.91 4.93
N LEU A 476 1.37 10.82 5.13
CA LEU A 476 2.64 10.48 5.79
C LEU A 476 2.41 9.89 7.19
N PHE A 477 1.55 10.51 8.01
CA PHE A 477 1.21 10.00 9.33
C PHE A 477 0.43 8.68 9.28
N HIS A 478 -0.50 8.54 8.33
CA HIS A 478 -1.26 7.31 8.11
C HIS A 478 -0.31 6.14 7.84
N GLU A 479 0.54 6.29 6.84
CA GLU A 479 1.50 5.26 6.45
C GLU A 479 2.48 4.96 7.57
N PHE A 480 2.96 5.98 8.27
CA PHE A 480 3.84 5.79 9.41
C PHE A 480 3.15 5.09 10.59
N GLY A 481 1.82 5.22 10.76
CA GLY A 481 1.05 4.44 11.71
C GLY A 481 1.04 2.94 11.39
N HIS A 482 0.90 2.58 10.11
CA HIS A 482 1.16 1.19 9.65
C HIS A 482 2.62 0.80 9.88
N GLY A 483 3.56 1.71 9.62
CA GLY A 483 4.98 1.52 9.86
C GLY A 483 5.28 1.16 11.31
N LEU A 484 4.70 1.89 12.26
CA LEU A 484 4.78 1.63 13.70
C LEU A 484 4.12 0.30 14.07
N HIS A 485 2.98 -0.04 13.47
CA HIS A 485 2.33 -1.34 13.70
C HIS A 485 3.28 -2.50 13.35
N GLY A 486 4.01 -2.40 12.23
CA GLY A 486 5.05 -3.37 11.87
C GLY A 486 6.27 -3.33 12.79
N MET A 487 6.88 -2.15 12.96
CA MET A 487 8.13 -1.97 13.70
C MET A 487 8.03 -2.32 15.18
N LEU A 488 6.88 -2.06 15.81
CA LEU A 488 6.67 -2.29 17.24
C LEU A 488 6.18 -3.70 17.57
N SER A 489 6.00 -4.56 16.56
CA SER A 489 5.59 -5.94 16.78
C SER A 489 6.57 -6.68 17.72
N ASN A 490 6.04 -7.66 18.45
CA ASN A 490 6.76 -8.42 19.47
C ASN A 490 6.14 -9.80 19.68
N VAL A 491 6.04 -10.57 18.59
CA VAL A 491 5.41 -11.89 18.53
C VAL A 491 6.46 -13.00 18.38
N MET A 492 6.07 -14.23 18.71
CA MET A 492 6.86 -15.43 18.46
C MET A 492 6.83 -15.80 16.99
N TYR A 493 5.63 -15.88 16.39
CA TYR A 493 5.44 -16.46 15.06
C TYR A 493 5.31 -15.40 13.96
N PRO A 494 6.03 -15.54 12.84
CA PRO A 494 6.04 -14.52 11.78
C PRO A 494 4.67 -14.30 11.13
N SER A 495 3.83 -15.32 10.96
CA SER A 495 2.50 -15.14 10.35
C SER A 495 1.49 -14.36 11.20
N LEU A 496 1.84 -14.07 12.46
CA LEU A 496 1.08 -13.22 13.37
C LEU A 496 1.73 -11.84 13.58
N SER A 497 2.79 -11.54 12.83
CA SER A 497 3.60 -10.35 13.03
C SER A 497 3.04 -9.11 12.35
N GLY A 498 3.33 -7.95 12.96
CA GLY A 498 3.02 -6.63 12.42
C GLY A 498 1.58 -6.48 11.96
N THR A 499 1.41 -6.13 10.70
CA THR A 499 0.12 -5.86 10.05
C THR A 499 -0.64 -7.13 9.63
N SER A 500 -0.21 -8.33 10.06
CA SER A 500 -0.90 -9.61 9.84
C SER A 500 -2.13 -9.79 10.74
N VAL A 501 -3.06 -8.85 10.63
CA VAL A 501 -4.32 -8.76 11.39
C VAL A 501 -5.51 -8.84 10.44
N PHE A 502 -6.74 -8.76 10.97
CA PHE A 502 -7.93 -8.66 10.11
C PHE A 502 -7.88 -7.39 9.26
N THR A 503 -8.28 -7.50 7.99
CA THR A 503 -8.18 -6.40 7.01
C THR A 503 -8.99 -5.16 7.43
N ASP A 504 -10.10 -5.32 8.13
CA ASP A 504 -10.92 -4.24 8.67
C ASP A 504 -10.50 -3.78 10.08
N PHE A 505 -9.37 -4.28 10.59
CA PHE A 505 -8.67 -3.77 11.77
C PHE A 505 -7.36 -3.06 11.42
N VAL A 506 -6.69 -3.46 10.34
CA VAL A 506 -5.34 -2.97 9.99
C VAL A 506 -5.28 -1.45 9.87
N GLU A 507 -6.38 -0.80 9.46
CA GLU A 507 -6.48 0.65 9.34
C GLU A 507 -6.64 1.41 10.67
N LEU A 508 -6.86 0.71 11.79
CA LEU A 508 -7.05 1.37 13.08
C LEU A 508 -5.75 2.08 13.54
N PRO A 509 -4.56 1.43 13.59
CA PRO A 509 -3.34 2.13 13.99
C PRO A 509 -2.96 3.29 13.06
N SER A 510 -3.12 3.14 11.75
CA SER A 510 -2.83 4.18 10.77
C SER A 510 -3.73 5.41 10.95
N GLN A 511 -5.06 5.22 10.97
CA GLN A 511 -6.01 6.32 11.14
C GLN A 511 -5.94 6.97 12.51
N LEU A 512 -5.68 6.20 13.58
CA LEU A 512 -5.44 6.79 14.90
C LEU A 512 -4.21 7.68 14.91
N TYR A 513 -3.17 7.31 14.15
CA TYR A 513 -1.94 8.07 14.11
C TYR A 513 -2.08 9.41 13.36
N GLU A 514 -2.94 9.46 12.32
CA GLU A 514 -3.28 10.69 11.59
C GLU A 514 -3.71 11.83 12.51
N HIS A 515 -4.43 11.54 13.60
CA HIS A 515 -4.92 12.55 14.53
C HIS A 515 -3.81 13.36 15.22
N TRP A 516 -2.58 12.85 15.30
CA TRP A 516 -1.46 13.55 15.92
C TRP A 516 -0.91 14.67 15.03
N GLN A 517 -1.00 14.52 13.71
CA GLN A 517 -0.56 15.53 12.75
C GLN A 517 -1.25 16.87 12.97
N GLU A 518 -2.52 16.86 13.37
CA GLU A 518 -3.34 18.06 13.55
C GLU A 518 -3.31 18.62 14.98
N ARG A 519 -2.54 18.02 15.89
CA ARG A 519 -2.42 18.54 17.26
C ARG A 519 -1.68 19.87 17.27
N PRO A 520 -2.22 20.92 17.92
CA PRO A 520 -1.56 22.22 17.97
C PRO A 520 -0.10 22.14 18.41
N GLU A 521 0.22 21.29 19.38
CA GLU A 521 1.58 21.13 19.91
C GLU A 521 2.55 20.55 18.88
N VAL A 522 2.06 19.68 17.98
CA VAL A 522 2.86 19.09 16.90
C VAL A 522 3.08 20.12 15.80
N LEU A 523 2.00 20.74 15.30
CA LEU A 523 2.10 21.75 14.24
C LEU A 523 2.89 22.98 14.70
N GLN A 524 2.69 23.47 15.92
CA GLN A 524 3.45 24.60 16.46
C GLN A 524 4.94 24.29 16.60
N LYS A 525 5.35 23.03 16.74
CA LYS A 525 6.76 22.64 16.82
C LYS A 525 7.39 22.43 15.45
N PHE A 526 6.70 21.76 14.53
CA PHE A 526 7.28 21.28 13.28
C PHE A 526 6.81 22.01 12.03
N ALA A 527 5.61 22.61 12.03
CA ALA A 527 5.18 23.41 10.90
C ALA A 527 5.95 24.75 10.92
N ARG A 528 6.97 24.83 10.07
CA ARG A 528 7.95 25.92 9.98
C ARG A 528 8.03 26.37 8.54
N HIS A 529 7.93 27.69 8.32
CA HIS A 529 7.97 28.23 6.97
C HIS A 529 9.31 27.90 6.30
N TYR A 530 9.27 27.28 5.13
CA TYR A 530 10.46 26.70 4.51
C TYR A 530 11.59 27.71 4.20
N GLN A 531 11.25 28.99 3.98
CA GLN A 531 12.24 30.05 3.71
C GLN A 531 12.70 30.81 4.94
N THR A 532 11.81 31.03 5.90
CA THR A 532 12.05 31.95 7.03
C THR A 532 12.32 31.22 8.34
N GLY A 533 11.97 29.93 8.42
CA GLY A 533 12.01 29.15 9.65
C GLY A 533 10.97 29.57 10.69
N GLU A 534 10.10 30.55 10.38
CA GLU A 534 9.11 31.04 11.33
C GLU A 534 8.04 29.98 11.64
N PRO A 535 7.54 29.92 12.89
CA PRO A 535 6.48 28.99 13.26
C PRO A 535 5.16 29.32 12.54
N LEU A 536 4.33 28.29 12.34
CA LEU A 536 2.97 28.47 11.86
C LEU A 536 2.19 29.47 12.74
N PRO A 537 1.70 30.59 12.18
CA PRO A 537 0.94 31.58 12.95
C PRO A 537 -0.29 30.97 13.62
N GLU A 538 -0.55 31.35 14.88
CA GLU A 538 -1.64 30.77 15.68
C GLU A 538 -3.02 30.96 15.05
N ASP A 539 -3.26 32.12 14.43
CA ASP A 539 -4.48 32.40 13.69
C ASP A 539 -4.64 31.46 12.48
N LEU A 540 -3.57 31.22 11.71
CA LEU A 540 -3.61 30.31 10.57
C LEU A 540 -3.87 28.85 11.01
N LEU A 541 -3.25 28.42 12.12
CA LEU A 541 -3.51 27.11 12.73
C LEU A 541 -4.97 26.95 13.15
N LYS A 542 -5.54 27.94 13.84
CA LYS A 542 -6.95 27.91 14.27
C LYS A 542 -7.90 27.79 13.08
N ARG A 543 -7.64 28.54 12.01
CA ARG A 543 -8.43 28.49 10.77
C ARG A 543 -8.27 27.16 10.04
N PHE A 544 -7.06 26.61 9.98
CA PHE A 544 -6.82 25.28 9.42
C PHE A 544 -7.65 24.21 10.13
N ILE A 545 -7.59 24.16 11.47
CA ILE A 545 -8.36 23.20 12.27
C ILE A 545 -9.87 23.40 12.08
N ALA A 546 -10.35 24.65 12.07
CA ALA A 546 -11.76 24.95 11.85
C ALA A 546 -12.23 24.50 10.46
N ALA A 547 -11.39 24.64 9.43
CA ALA A 547 -11.69 24.26 8.06
C ALA A 547 -11.77 22.74 7.84
N ARG A 548 -11.28 21.90 8.76
CA ARG A 548 -11.33 20.42 8.62
C ARG A 548 -12.75 19.85 8.51
N LYS A 549 -13.76 20.55 9.04
CA LYS A 549 -15.17 20.15 8.91
C LYS A 549 -15.79 20.53 7.56
N PHE A 550 -15.10 21.32 6.75
CA PHE A 550 -15.56 21.74 5.44
C PHE A 550 -15.51 20.57 4.44
N ASN A 551 -16.48 20.50 3.53
CA ASN A 551 -16.58 19.49 2.46
C ASN A 551 -16.59 18.01 2.91
N GLN A 552 -16.78 17.75 4.21
CA GLN A 552 -16.80 16.39 4.76
C GLN A 552 -17.93 15.52 4.20
N GLY A 553 -19.06 16.14 3.81
CA GLY A 553 -20.13 15.42 3.13
C GLY A 553 -19.65 14.78 1.82
N PHE A 554 -18.92 15.54 1.00
CA PHE A 554 -18.33 15.02 -0.24
C PHE A 554 -17.22 14.02 0.05
N ALA A 555 -16.28 14.34 0.94
CA ALA A 555 -15.17 13.46 1.29
C ALA A 555 -15.63 12.09 1.82
N THR A 556 -16.76 12.05 2.53
CA THR A 556 -17.36 10.81 3.05
C THR A 556 -18.18 10.05 2.00
N VAL A 557 -18.66 10.71 0.95
CA VAL A 557 -19.47 10.10 -0.13
C VAL A 557 -18.61 9.60 -1.29
N GLU A 558 -17.44 10.22 -1.52
CA GLU A 558 -16.49 9.78 -2.55
C GLU A 558 -15.73 8.50 -2.18
N PHE A 559 -15.67 8.19 -0.88
CA PHE A 559 -15.12 6.96 -0.30
C PHE A 559 -16.22 5.89 -0.19
#